data_AF-A0A850B7X1-F1
#
_entry.id   AF-A0A850B7X1-F1
#
_cell.length_a   1.000
_cell.length_b   1.000
_cell.length_c   1.000
_cell.angle_alpha   90.00
_cell.angle_beta   90.00
_cell.angle_gamma   90.00
#
_symmetry.space_group_name_H-M   'P 1'
#
loop_
_entity.id
_entity.type
_entity.pdbx_description
1 polymer ?
#
loop_
_entity_poly.entity_id
_entity_poly.type
_entity_poly.pdbx_seq_one_letter_code
_entity_poly.pdbx_strand_id
1 'polypeptide(L)'
;MSMSQSMYWVCSDVLSLILQLRSSRDLPAPDILQRRVLGLFDTMMQNGKEARIPEQDMFDVKFALAAFADEIIYHSSWPGKTQWLSNPLQLQFFQLNTAGDVFFQKLDELYGQRGRAHVAQIYFLCLALGFQGKYRLRQQEGLSAVVEGVGNYVALSEGGGDVIAPNAERKDGGGSAVRRELPFVAIALGFLVLALVIVIILRLVIGSSADSAADSIQKMLK
;
A
#
# COMPACT_ATOMS: atom_id res chain seq x y z
N MET A 1 5.08 -23.45 -16.49
CA MET A 1 4.56 -22.09 -16.30
C MET A 1 4.50 -21.85 -14.80
N SER A 2 5.02 -20.72 -14.30
CA SER A 2 4.89 -20.37 -12.87
C SER A 2 3.41 -20.18 -12.52
N MET A 3 3.01 -20.42 -11.25
CA MET A 3 1.63 -20.19 -10.80
C MET A 3 1.18 -18.74 -11.08
N SER A 4 2.09 -17.78 -10.90
CA SER A 4 1.89 -16.37 -11.26
C SER A 4 1.60 -16.18 -12.75
N GLN A 5 2.38 -16.81 -13.62
CA GLN A 5 2.16 -16.73 -15.07
C GLN A 5 0.82 -17.33 -15.48
N SER A 6 0.44 -18.47 -14.89
CA SER A 6 -0.88 -19.07 -15.10
C SER A 6 -1.99 -18.14 -14.65
N MET A 7 -1.85 -17.51 -13.49
CA MET A 7 -2.85 -16.56 -12.98
C MET A 7 -3.00 -15.34 -13.91
N TYR A 8 -1.90 -14.75 -14.37
CA TYR A 8 -1.94 -13.64 -15.33
C TYR A 8 -2.56 -14.04 -16.67
N TRP A 9 -2.21 -15.21 -17.19
CA TRP A 9 -2.76 -15.71 -18.44
C TRP A 9 -4.28 -15.89 -18.35
N VAL A 10 -4.76 -16.50 -17.26
CA VAL A 10 -6.20 -16.69 -17.00
C VAL A 10 -6.94 -15.35 -16.87
N CYS A 11 -6.32 -14.34 -16.23
CA CYS A 11 -6.92 -13.03 -16.01
C CYS A 11 -6.80 -12.06 -17.20
N SER A 12 -6.02 -12.41 -18.22
CA SER A 12 -5.61 -11.50 -19.30
C SER A 12 -6.79 -10.83 -20.00
N ASP A 13 -7.83 -11.59 -20.34
CA ASP A 13 -8.97 -11.06 -21.08
C ASP A 13 -9.81 -10.09 -20.25
N VAL A 14 -10.00 -10.39 -18.96
CA VAL A 14 -10.71 -9.53 -18.02
C VAL A 14 -9.91 -8.26 -17.74
N LEU A 15 -8.60 -8.37 -17.53
CA LEU A 15 -7.70 -7.22 -17.36
C LEU A 15 -7.70 -6.33 -18.59
N SER A 16 -7.61 -6.92 -19.78
CA SER A 16 -7.64 -6.19 -21.06
C SER A 16 -8.95 -5.42 -21.23
N LEU A 17 -10.09 -6.04 -20.90
CA LEU A 17 -11.38 -5.39 -20.90
C LEU A 17 -11.42 -4.23 -19.89
N ILE A 18 -10.94 -4.43 -18.67
CA ILE A 18 -10.86 -3.39 -17.63
C ILE A 18 -10.03 -2.19 -18.12
N LEU A 19 -8.87 -2.43 -18.75
CA LEU A 19 -8.06 -1.37 -19.34
C LEU A 19 -8.76 -0.65 -20.50
N GLN A 20 -9.54 -1.40 -21.29
CA GLN A 20 -10.40 -0.81 -22.32
C GLN A 20 -11.49 0.08 -21.72
N LEU A 21 -12.15 -0.35 -20.63
CA LEU A 21 -13.16 0.43 -19.91
C LEU A 21 -12.57 1.74 -19.37
N ARG A 22 -11.32 1.71 -18.91
CA ARG A 22 -10.63 2.89 -18.39
C ARG A 22 -10.29 3.91 -19.46
N SER A 23 -9.95 3.46 -20.66
CA SER A 23 -9.46 4.30 -21.76
C SER A 23 -10.56 4.76 -22.73
N SER A 24 -11.62 3.97 -22.88
CA SER A 24 -12.65 4.18 -23.90
C SER A 24 -13.75 5.12 -23.39
N ARG A 25 -14.11 6.10 -24.21
CA ARG A 25 -15.23 7.02 -23.95
C ARG A 25 -16.55 6.52 -24.54
N ASP A 26 -16.46 5.67 -25.56
CA ASP A 26 -17.60 5.12 -26.28
C ASP A 26 -17.64 3.60 -26.04
N LEU A 27 -18.45 3.21 -25.06
CA LEU A 27 -18.67 1.80 -24.71
C LEU A 27 -20.03 1.36 -25.25
N PRO A 28 -20.19 0.06 -25.57
CA PRO A 28 -21.46 -0.51 -26.03
C PRO A 28 -22.62 -0.22 -25.08
N ALA A 29 -23.84 -0.50 -25.52
CA ALA A 29 -25.02 -0.44 -24.66
C ALA A 29 -24.82 -1.26 -23.36
N PRO A 30 -25.35 -0.82 -22.20
CA PRO A 30 -25.02 -1.43 -20.91
C PRO A 30 -25.33 -2.92 -20.82
N ASP A 31 -26.42 -3.37 -21.42
CA ASP A 31 -26.83 -4.78 -21.47
C ASP A 31 -25.85 -5.65 -22.28
N ILE A 32 -25.30 -5.10 -23.37
CA ILE A 32 -24.30 -5.78 -24.21
C ILE A 32 -22.99 -5.87 -23.44
N LEU A 33 -22.57 -4.76 -22.84
CA LEU A 33 -21.34 -4.71 -22.06
C LEU A 33 -21.41 -5.66 -20.86
N GLN A 34 -22.52 -5.65 -20.13
CA GLN A 34 -22.72 -6.52 -18.96
C GLN A 34 -22.67 -7.99 -19.36
N ARG A 35 -23.38 -8.41 -20.42
CA ARG A 35 -23.30 -9.80 -20.93
C ARG A 35 -21.88 -10.19 -21.33
N ARG A 36 -21.15 -9.30 -22.00
CA ARG A 36 -19.76 -9.53 -22.40
C ARG A 36 -18.85 -9.71 -21.18
N VAL A 37 -19.00 -8.85 -20.19
CA VAL A 37 -18.19 -8.88 -18.96
C VAL A 37 -18.47 -10.17 -18.19
N LEU A 38 -19.75 -10.52 -17.98
CA LEU A 38 -20.15 -11.76 -17.31
C LEU A 38 -19.56 -12.99 -18.01
N GLY A 39 -19.68 -13.08 -19.34
CA GLY A 39 -19.10 -14.19 -20.11
C GLY A 39 -17.58 -14.29 -20.01
N LEU A 40 -16.87 -13.16 -19.92
CA LEU A 40 -15.42 -13.15 -19.73
C LEU A 40 -15.03 -13.62 -18.32
N PHE A 41 -15.78 -13.23 -17.29
CA PHE A 41 -15.57 -13.76 -15.94
C PHE A 41 -15.86 -15.25 -15.84
N ASP A 42 -16.88 -15.76 -16.53
CA ASP A 42 -17.17 -17.20 -16.57
C ASP A 42 -16.04 -17.97 -17.29
N THR A 43 -15.56 -17.44 -18.42
CA THR A 43 -14.42 -18.00 -19.16
C THR A 43 -13.16 -18.00 -18.29
N MET A 44 -12.89 -16.92 -17.57
CA MET A 44 -11.78 -16.82 -16.63
C MET A 44 -11.86 -17.90 -15.54
N MET A 45 -13.05 -18.15 -14.98
CA MET A 45 -13.24 -19.20 -13.97
C MET A 45 -13.03 -20.60 -14.55
N GLN A 46 -13.48 -20.86 -15.79
CA GLN A 46 -13.25 -22.12 -16.48
C GLN A 46 -11.76 -22.35 -16.75
N ASN A 47 -11.07 -21.35 -17.30
CA ASN A 47 -9.63 -21.41 -17.57
C ASN A 47 -8.82 -21.63 -16.28
N GLY A 48 -9.23 -21.00 -15.17
CA GLY A 48 -8.60 -21.21 -13.86
C GLY A 48 -8.75 -22.66 -13.35
N LYS A 49 -9.92 -23.26 -13.56
CA LYS A 49 -10.18 -24.67 -13.23
C LYS A 49 -9.32 -25.61 -14.08
N GLU A 50 -9.21 -25.35 -15.38
CA GLU A 50 -8.36 -26.13 -16.30
C GLU A 50 -6.88 -26.03 -15.94
N ALA A 51 -6.43 -24.83 -15.55
CA ALA A 51 -5.10 -24.57 -15.04
C ALA A 51 -4.84 -25.14 -13.62
N ARG A 52 -5.84 -25.78 -12.99
CA ARG A 52 -5.80 -26.35 -11.64
C ARG A 52 -5.42 -25.34 -10.55
N ILE A 53 -5.82 -24.08 -10.74
CA ILE A 53 -5.65 -23.04 -9.73
C ILE A 53 -6.66 -23.31 -8.60
N PRO A 54 -6.27 -23.19 -7.31
CA PRO A 54 -7.19 -23.36 -6.19
C PRO A 54 -8.42 -22.47 -6.34
N GLU A 55 -9.60 -23.02 -6.06
CA GLU A 55 -10.87 -22.31 -6.23
C GLU A 55 -10.94 -21.02 -5.39
N GLN A 56 -10.38 -21.05 -4.17
CA GLN A 56 -10.29 -19.88 -3.31
C GLN A 56 -9.46 -18.76 -3.94
N ASP A 57 -8.36 -19.08 -4.64
CA ASP A 57 -7.52 -18.10 -5.34
C ASP A 57 -8.28 -17.46 -6.49
N MET A 58 -8.99 -18.29 -7.29
CA MET A 58 -9.83 -17.79 -8.37
C MET A 58 -10.97 -16.92 -7.85
N PHE A 59 -11.57 -17.25 -6.71
CA PHE A 59 -12.63 -16.46 -6.09
C PHE A 59 -12.13 -15.10 -5.59
N ASP A 60 -10.98 -15.06 -4.91
CA ASP A 60 -10.38 -13.82 -4.43
C ASP A 60 -9.92 -12.93 -5.60
N VAL A 61 -9.37 -13.52 -6.66
CA VAL A 61 -9.02 -12.79 -7.89
C VAL A 61 -10.26 -12.26 -8.63
N LYS A 62 -11.31 -13.08 -8.76
CA LYS A 62 -12.60 -12.63 -9.32
C LYS A 62 -13.16 -11.45 -8.54
N PHE A 63 -13.04 -11.48 -7.21
CA PHE A 63 -13.47 -10.39 -6.34
C PHE A 63 -12.71 -9.09 -6.64
N ALA A 64 -11.38 -9.16 -6.66
CA ALA A 64 -10.52 -8.00 -6.93
C ALA A 64 -10.82 -7.35 -8.28
N LEU A 65 -10.95 -8.16 -9.34
CA LEU A 65 -11.21 -7.68 -10.69
C LEU A 65 -12.62 -7.11 -10.84
N ALA A 66 -13.63 -7.73 -10.22
CA ALA A 66 -15.00 -7.24 -10.24
C ALA A 66 -15.12 -5.88 -9.53
N ALA A 67 -14.54 -5.78 -8.32
CA ALA A 67 -14.50 -4.52 -7.56
C ALA A 67 -13.80 -3.41 -8.36
N PHE A 68 -12.70 -3.75 -9.05
CA PHE A 68 -11.97 -2.78 -9.87
C PHE A 68 -12.75 -2.34 -11.11
N ALA A 69 -13.37 -3.27 -11.84
CA ALA A 69 -14.20 -2.97 -13.00
C ALA A 69 -15.37 -2.06 -12.65
N ASP A 70 -16.08 -2.35 -11.57
CA ASP A 70 -17.18 -1.52 -11.08
C ASP A 70 -16.72 -0.11 -10.70
N GLU A 71 -15.56 0.00 -10.03
CA GLU A 71 -14.99 1.29 -9.68
C GLU A 71 -14.63 2.13 -10.91
N ILE A 72 -14.02 1.53 -11.93
CA ILE A 72 -13.72 2.24 -13.19
C ILE A 72 -15.00 2.77 -13.83
N ILE A 73 -16.05 1.95 -13.93
CA ILE A 73 -17.31 2.36 -14.53
C ILE A 73 -17.98 3.45 -13.70
N TYR A 74 -17.94 3.33 -12.36
CA TYR A 74 -18.49 4.34 -11.45
C TYR A 74 -17.87 5.73 -11.69
N HIS A 75 -16.55 5.79 -11.91
CA HIS A 75 -15.82 7.04 -12.17
C HIS A 75 -15.76 7.45 -13.65
N SER A 76 -16.30 6.64 -14.55
CA SER A 76 -16.32 6.94 -15.97
C SER A 76 -17.35 8.04 -16.33
N SER A 77 -17.14 8.67 -17.49
CA SER A 77 -18.12 9.56 -18.12
C SER A 77 -19.09 8.82 -19.05
N TRP A 78 -19.10 7.49 -19.04
CA TRP A 78 -19.95 6.69 -19.94
C TRP A 78 -21.43 6.86 -19.57
N PRO A 79 -22.32 7.17 -20.55
CA PRO A 79 -23.75 7.39 -20.29
C PRO A 79 -24.45 6.18 -19.64
N GLY A 80 -23.97 4.97 -19.95
CA GLY A 80 -24.53 3.73 -19.45
C GLY A 80 -24.24 3.42 -17.98
N LYS A 81 -23.43 4.23 -17.29
CA LYS A 81 -23.00 3.95 -15.92
C LYS A 81 -24.15 3.82 -14.93
N THR A 82 -25.21 4.61 -15.06
CA THR A 82 -26.34 4.56 -14.13
C THR A 82 -27.06 3.21 -14.19
N GLN A 83 -27.20 2.64 -15.39
CA GLN A 83 -27.77 1.30 -15.56
C GLN A 83 -26.82 0.22 -15.06
N TRP A 84 -25.51 0.39 -15.21
CA TRP A 84 -24.54 -0.54 -14.64
C TRP A 84 -24.60 -0.54 -13.10
N LEU A 85 -24.67 0.64 -12.49
CA LEU A 85 -24.66 0.81 -11.04
C LEU A 85 -25.95 0.36 -10.35
N SER A 86 -27.03 0.09 -11.10
CA SER A 86 -28.23 -0.54 -10.52
C SER A 86 -28.01 -2.02 -10.21
N ASN A 87 -27.07 -2.67 -10.89
CA ASN A 87 -26.71 -4.06 -10.68
C ASN A 87 -25.21 -4.30 -10.99
N PRO A 88 -24.28 -3.77 -10.18
CA PRO A 88 -22.84 -3.88 -10.42
C PRO A 88 -22.34 -5.32 -10.20
N LEU A 89 -21.13 -5.62 -10.68
CA LEU A 89 -20.57 -6.98 -10.59
C LEU A 89 -20.38 -7.43 -9.13
N GLN A 90 -19.97 -6.53 -8.23
CA GLN A 90 -19.84 -6.80 -6.80
C GLN A 90 -21.15 -7.29 -6.19
N LEU A 91 -22.29 -6.76 -6.65
CA LEU A 91 -23.61 -7.16 -6.19
C LEU A 91 -24.03 -8.48 -6.84
N GLN A 92 -23.83 -8.62 -8.15
CA GLN A 92 -24.20 -9.83 -8.89
C GLN A 92 -23.42 -11.08 -8.43
N PHE A 93 -22.12 -10.95 -8.22
CA PHE A 93 -21.25 -12.08 -7.91
C PHE A 93 -21.17 -12.37 -6.42
N PHE A 94 -21.17 -11.34 -5.57
CA PHE A 94 -20.87 -11.48 -4.15
C PHE A 94 -21.98 -10.98 -3.23
N GLN A 95 -23.06 -10.40 -3.78
CA GLN A 95 -24.14 -9.79 -3.00
C GLN A 95 -23.63 -8.71 -2.03
N LEU A 96 -22.56 -8.00 -2.41
CA LEU A 96 -21.89 -6.98 -1.60
C LEU A 96 -21.92 -5.63 -2.29
N ASN A 97 -22.16 -4.57 -1.51
CA ASN A 97 -22.09 -3.17 -1.95
C ASN A 97 -20.85 -2.42 -1.42
N THR A 98 -20.04 -3.08 -0.58
CA THR A 98 -18.88 -2.50 0.11
C THR A 98 -17.57 -3.11 -0.38
N ALA A 99 -17.48 -3.49 -1.66
CA ALA A 99 -16.27 -4.17 -2.15
C ALA A 99 -15.02 -3.30 -2.05
N GLY A 100 -15.16 -1.97 -2.10
CA GLY A 100 -14.05 -1.02 -1.88
C GLY A 100 -13.38 -1.13 -0.50
N ASP A 101 -14.10 -1.58 0.53
CA ASP A 101 -13.53 -1.83 1.87
C ASP A 101 -13.04 -3.27 2.00
N VAL A 102 -13.86 -4.22 1.57
CA VAL A 102 -13.58 -5.67 1.63
C VAL A 102 -12.37 -6.05 0.79
N PHE A 103 -12.08 -5.31 -0.30
CA PHE A 103 -10.86 -5.47 -1.09
C PHE A 103 -9.62 -5.38 -0.21
N PHE A 104 -9.52 -4.36 0.65
CA PHE A 104 -8.36 -4.18 1.51
C PHE A 104 -8.34 -5.18 2.67
N GLN A 105 -9.50 -5.61 3.17
CA GLN A 105 -9.57 -6.68 4.17
C GLN A 105 -9.01 -8.00 3.61
N LYS A 106 -9.44 -8.39 2.40
CA LYS A 106 -8.91 -9.57 1.70
C LYS A 106 -7.43 -9.43 1.38
N LEU A 107 -6.99 -8.23 0.99
CA LEU A 107 -5.57 -7.95 0.78
C LEU A 107 -4.75 -8.12 2.06
N ASP A 108 -5.28 -7.65 3.19
CA ASP A 108 -4.65 -7.78 4.49
C ASP A 108 -4.53 -9.26 4.91
N GLU A 109 -5.56 -10.07 4.61
CA GLU A 109 -5.54 -11.52 4.85
C GLU A 109 -4.49 -12.26 4.01
N LEU A 110 -4.14 -11.75 2.82
CA LEU A 110 -3.08 -12.35 1.99
C LEU A 110 -1.70 -12.17 2.63
N TYR A 111 -1.49 -11.12 3.42
CA TYR A 111 -0.27 -10.99 4.21
C TYR A 111 -0.21 -12.10 5.26
N GLY A 112 0.84 -12.92 5.20
CA GLY A 112 1.04 -14.06 6.09
C GLY A 112 0.66 -15.41 5.47
N GLN A 113 -0.08 -15.45 4.37
CA GLN A 113 -0.36 -16.69 3.64
C GLN A 113 0.79 -17.00 2.67
N ARG A 114 1.69 -17.91 3.08
CA ARG A 114 2.78 -18.38 2.21
C ARG A 114 2.21 -19.18 1.04
N GLY A 115 2.66 -18.88 -0.18
CA GLY A 115 2.27 -19.60 -1.40
C GLY A 115 1.09 -19.03 -2.18
N ARG A 116 0.50 -17.90 -1.74
CA ARG A 116 -0.59 -17.19 -2.46
C ARG A 116 -0.15 -15.86 -3.09
N ALA A 117 1.14 -15.73 -3.37
CA ALA A 117 1.74 -14.53 -3.94
C ALA A 117 1.11 -14.14 -5.29
N HIS A 118 0.73 -15.12 -6.11
CA HIS A 118 0.03 -14.91 -7.38
C HIS A 118 -1.34 -14.22 -7.23
N VAL A 119 -2.03 -14.39 -6.11
CA VAL A 119 -3.27 -13.65 -5.81
C VAL A 119 -2.93 -12.21 -5.44
N ALA A 120 -1.96 -12.01 -4.54
CA ALA A 120 -1.51 -10.68 -4.12
C ALA A 120 -0.98 -9.84 -5.30
N GLN A 121 -0.38 -10.50 -6.30
CA GLN A 121 0.03 -9.91 -7.56
C GLN A 121 -1.12 -9.28 -8.36
N ILE A 122 -2.29 -9.94 -8.42
CA ILE A 122 -3.46 -9.38 -9.10
C ILE A 122 -4.03 -8.19 -8.31
N TYR A 123 -4.07 -8.28 -6.98
CA TYR A 123 -4.45 -7.16 -6.12
C TYR A 123 -3.50 -5.96 -6.31
N PHE A 124 -2.20 -6.21 -6.33
CA PHE A 124 -1.19 -5.21 -6.61
C PHE A 124 -1.41 -4.57 -7.99
N LEU A 125 -1.70 -5.38 -9.01
CA LEU A 125 -1.99 -4.88 -10.35
C LEU A 125 -3.21 -3.96 -10.37
N CYS A 126 -4.32 -4.33 -9.72
CA CYS A 126 -5.49 -3.46 -9.59
C CYS A 126 -5.13 -2.10 -8.96
N LEU A 127 -4.32 -2.12 -7.88
CA LEU A 127 -3.87 -0.90 -7.22
C LEU A 127 -2.96 -0.05 -8.12
N ALA A 128 -1.99 -0.67 -8.79
CA ALA A 128 -1.09 0.00 -9.73
C ALA A 128 -1.84 0.62 -10.93
N LEU A 129 -2.94 0.01 -11.34
CA LEU A 129 -3.82 0.52 -12.39
C LEU A 129 -4.80 1.60 -11.91
N GLY A 130 -4.79 1.93 -10.61
CA GLY A 130 -5.51 3.07 -10.05
C GLY A 130 -6.75 2.73 -9.23
N PHE A 131 -6.91 1.48 -8.79
CA PHE A 131 -7.93 1.15 -7.78
C PHE A 131 -7.64 1.88 -6.47
N GLN A 132 -8.66 2.53 -5.90
CA GLN A 132 -8.54 3.29 -4.65
C GLN A 132 -9.46 2.77 -3.55
N GLY A 133 -10.65 2.26 -3.91
CA GLY A 133 -11.67 1.78 -2.96
C GLY A 133 -11.92 2.78 -1.84
N LYS A 134 -11.88 2.30 -0.58
CA LYS A 134 -12.10 3.09 0.64
C LYS A 134 -11.19 4.33 0.79
N TYR A 135 -10.01 4.34 0.18
CA TYR A 135 -9.05 5.45 0.27
C TYR A 135 -9.36 6.63 -0.65
N ARG A 136 -10.36 6.51 -1.53
CA ARG A 136 -10.77 7.65 -2.36
C ARG A 136 -11.37 8.80 -1.53
N LEU A 137 -12.11 8.48 -0.47
CA LEU A 137 -12.78 9.46 0.40
C LEU A 137 -11.97 9.76 1.67
N ARG A 138 -11.25 8.77 2.21
CA ARG A 138 -10.31 8.93 3.33
C ARG A 138 -8.91 9.16 2.76
N GLN A 139 -8.51 10.44 2.66
CA GLN A 139 -7.14 10.94 2.40
C GLN A 139 -6.16 9.94 1.76
N GLN A 140 -5.80 10.19 0.49
CA GLN A 140 -4.93 9.34 -0.34
C GLN A 140 -3.58 8.96 0.28
N GLU A 141 -3.14 9.63 1.35
CA GLU A 141 -1.89 9.37 2.07
C GLU A 141 -1.75 7.92 2.57
N GLY A 142 -2.86 7.23 2.87
CA GLY A 142 -2.82 5.83 3.28
C GLY A 142 -2.64 4.83 2.14
N LEU A 143 -3.03 5.19 0.92
CA LEU A 143 -3.02 4.27 -0.22
C LEU A 143 -1.59 3.99 -0.70
N SER A 144 -0.73 5.01 -0.74
CA SER A 144 0.67 4.86 -1.18
C SER A 144 1.43 3.85 -0.32
N ALA A 145 1.26 3.91 0.99
CA ALA A 145 1.87 2.97 1.93
C ALA A 145 1.39 1.53 1.71
N VAL A 146 0.09 1.34 1.43
CA VAL A 146 -0.46 0.02 1.10
C VAL A 146 0.13 -0.49 -0.22
N VAL A 147 0.16 0.32 -1.27
CA VAL A 147 0.73 -0.06 -2.57
C VAL A 147 2.19 -0.46 -2.44
N GLU A 148 2.98 0.30 -1.67
CA GLU A 148 4.37 -0.02 -1.40
C GLU A 148 4.52 -1.34 -0.62
N GLY A 149 3.69 -1.55 0.41
CA GLY A 149 3.69 -2.78 1.20
C GLY A 149 3.42 -4.02 0.35
N VAL A 150 2.38 -3.98 -0.51
CA VAL A 150 2.04 -5.11 -1.37
C VAL A 150 3.14 -5.32 -2.43
N GLY A 151 3.64 -4.23 -3.02
CA GLY A 151 4.70 -4.29 -4.02
C GLY A 151 5.96 -4.96 -3.49
N ASN A 152 6.38 -4.62 -2.26
CA ASN A 152 7.52 -5.26 -1.60
C ASN A 152 7.26 -6.74 -1.29
N TYR A 153 6.05 -7.08 -0.82
CA TYR A 153 5.67 -8.48 -0.57
C TYR A 153 5.71 -9.32 -1.85
N VAL A 154 5.16 -8.80 -2.95
CA VAL A 154 5.16 -9.45 -4.26
C VAL A 154 6.60 -9.60 -4.78
N ALA A 155 7.42 -8.54 -4.74
CA ALA A 155 8.80 -8.58 -5.20
C ALA A 155 9.66 -9.60 -4.43
N LEU A 156 9.46 -9.70 -3.11
CA LEU A 156 10.14 -10.68 -2.28
C LEU A 156 9.72 -12.12 -2.63
N SER A 157 8.43 -12.32 -2.95
CA SER A 157 7.88 -13.64 -3.27
C SER A 157 8.32 -14.20 -4.62
N GLU A 158 8.65 -13.35 -5.59
CA GLU A 158 9.17 -13.77 -6.90
C GLU A 158 10.68 -14.05 -6.88
N GLY A 159 11.33 -13.95 -5.71
CA GLY A 159 12.73 -14.33 -5.54
C GLY A 159 13.72 -13.38 -6.21
N GLY A 160 13.42 -12.08 -6.23
CA GLY A 160 14.32 -11.09 -6.84
C GLY A 160 14.49 -11.34 -8.34
N GLY A 161 13.42 -11.73 -9.02
CA GLY A 161 13.39 -11.93 -10.47
C GLY A 161 13.90 -10.69 -11.19
N ASP A 162 14.87 -10.95 -12.07
CA ASP A 162 15.61 -10.06 -12.98
C ASP A 162 15.33 -8.58 -12.78
N VAL A 163 16.32 -7.83 -12.32
CA VAL A 163 16.19 -6.40 -12.07
C VAL A 163 15.93 -5.69 -13.40
N ILE A 164 14.65 -5.58 -13.80
CA ILE A 164 14.22 -5.01 -15.08
C ILE A 164 14.65 -3.53 -15.18
N ALA A 165 14.86 -2.89 -14.03
CA ALA A 165 15.43 -1.55 -13.94
C ALA A 165 16.49 -1.49 -12.82
N PRO A 166 17.75 -1.89 -13.10
CA PRO A 166 18.86 -1.86 -12.14
C PRO A 166 19.13 -0.47 -11.57
N ASN A 167 18.68 0.55 -12.29
CA ASN A 167 18.88 1.96 -12.00
C ASN A 167 17.55 2.73 -11.89
N ALA A 168 16.43 2.06 -11.55
CA ALA A 168 15.20 2.74 -11.18
C ALA A 168 15.37 3.42 -9.82
N GLU A 169 16.15 4.50 -9.77
CA GLU A 169 15.93 5.51 -8.74
C GLU A 169 14.48 5.98 -8.88
N ARG A 170 13.69 5.74 -7.84
CA ARG A 170 12.34 6.26 -7.71
C ARG A 170 12.42 7.78 -7.76
N LYS A 171 12.15 8.35 -8.93
CA LYS A 171 11.88 9.77 -9.08
C LYS A 171 10.42 10.01 -8.69
N ASP A 172 10.28 10.31 -7.40
CA ASP A 172 9.22 11.13 -6.79
C ASP A 172 7.94 10.41 -6.35
N GLY A 173 7.81 10.31 -5.03
CA GLY A 173 6.58 10.07 -4.30
C GLY A 173 6.74 10.63 -2.89
N GLY A 174 6.80 11.95 -2.78
CA GLY A 174 6.82 12.63 -1.48
C GLY A 174 5.58 12.23 -0.68
N GLY A 175 5.78 11.52 0.43
CA GLY A 175 4.69 11.13 1.31
C GLY A 175 5.07 9.99 2.25
N SER A 176 5.60 10.36 3.42
CA SER A 176 5.74 9.54 4.62
C SER A 176 6.59 8.26 4.50
N ALA A 177 7.88 8.45 4.25
CA ALA A 177 8.85 7.74 5.07
C ALA A 177 8.49 8.07 6.53
N VAL A 178 8.06 7.07 7.29
CA VAL A 178 7.94 7.14 8.75
C VAL A 178 9.23 7.78 9.24
N ARG A 179 9.17 9.07 9.57
CA ARG A 179 10.30 9.77 10.17
C ARG A 179 10.52 9.06 11.48
N ARG A 180 11.55 8.24 11.52
CA ARG A 180 12.11 7.74 12.77
C ARG A 180 12.66 8.98 13.46
N GLU A 181 11.82 9.62 14.27
CA GLU A 181 12.06 10.84 15.06
C GLU A 181 13.20 10.61 16.06
N LEU A 182 14.44 10.49 15.60
CA LEU A 182 15.63 10.54 16.44
C LEU A 182 16.73 11.26 15.64
N PRO A 183 16.96 12.55 15.94
CA PRO A 183 18.03 12.86 16.88
C PRO A 183 17.75 14.02 17.86
N PHE A 184 16.51 14.46 18.07
CA PHE A 184 16.25 15.60 18.97
C PHE A 184 16.48 15.27 20.46
N VAL A 185 16.10 14.06 20.90
CA VAL A 185 16.31 13.60 22.29
C VAL A 185 17.81 13.43 22.60
N ALA A 186 18.61 13.00 21.63
CA ALA A 186 20.06 12.86 21.78
C ALA A 186 20.74 14.22 21.92
N ILE A 187 20.33 15.22 21.14
CA ILE A 187 20.84 16.60 21.23
C ILE A 187 20.43 17.22 22.58
N ALA A 188 19.19 17.01 23.01
CA ALA A 188 18.69 17.50 24.30
C ALA A 188 19.45 16.89 25.50
N LEU A 189 19.72 15.58 25.47
CA LEU A 189 20.56 14.90 26.47
C LEU A 189 21.99 15.45 26.47
N GLY A 190 22.56 15.72 25.29
CA GLY A 190 23.89 16.32 25.19
C GLY A 190 23.99 17.69 25.87
N PHE A 191 23.01 18.57 25.63
CA PHE A 191 22.94 19.89 26.28
C PHE A 191 22.77 19.79 27.80
N LEU A 192 21.95 18.85 28.28
CA LEU A 192 21.71 18.65 29.70
C LEU A 192 22.99 18.19 30.42
N VAL A 193 23.73 17.25 29.83
CA VAL A 193 25.02 16.79 30.38
C VAL A 193 26.05 17.92 30.40
N LEU A 194 26.15 18.70 29.31
CA LEU A 194 27.07 19.83 29.23
C LEU A 194 26.78 20.88 30.32
N ALA A 195 25.51 21.23 30.55
CA ALA A 195 25.12 22.17 31.59
C ALA A 195 25.52 21.68 32.99
N LEU A 196 25.34 20.38 33.25
CA LEU A 196 25.67 19.76 34.54
C LEU A 196 27.18 19.77 34.81
N VAL A 197 28.00 19.49 33.78
CA VAL A 197 29.47 19.59 33.85
C VAL A 197 29.91 21.01 34.16
N ILE A 198 29.34 22.02 33.49
CA ILE A 198 29.66 23.44 33.73
C ILE A 198 29.36 23.82 35.19
N VAL A 199 28.20 23.42 35.72
CA VAL A 199 27.83 23.70 37.13
C VAL A 199 28.80 23.04 38.12
N ILE A 200 29.22 21.79 37.86
CA ILE A 200 30.20 21.09 38.71
C ILE A 200 31.55 21.82 38.69
N ILE A 201 32.04 22.21 37.52
CA ILE A 201 33.31 22.94 37.39
C ILE A 201 33.22 24.29 38.13
N LEU A 202 32.12 25.03 37.95
CA LEU A 202 31.91 26.31 38.61
C LEU A 202 31.90 26.15 40.15
N ARG A 203 31.25 25.10 40.66
CA ARG A 203 31.24 24.77 42.09
C ARG A 203 32.62 24.45 42.63
N LEU A 204 33.44 23.70 41.89
CA LEU A 204 34.81 23.37 42.28
C LEU A 204 35.72 24.60 42.31
N VAL A 205 35.62 25.47 41.29
CA VAL A 205 36.40 26.71 41.21
C VAL A 205 36.02 27.68 42.34
N ILE A 206 34.72 27.85 42.60
CA ILE A 206 34.24 28.71 43.68
C ILE A 206 34.65 28.14 45.05
N GLY A 207 34.56 26.83 45.26
CA GLY A 207 35.03 26.19 46.50
C GLY A 207 36.51 26.43 46.76
N SER A 208 37.36 26.20 45.75
CA SER A 208 38.81 26.42 45.88
C SER A 208 39.19 27.89 46.13
N SER A 209 38.40 28.82 45.58
CA SER A 209 38.58 30.26 45.77
C SER A 209 38.06 30.74 47.13
N ALA A 210 37.01 30.10 47.67
CA ALA A 210 36.49 30.36 49.00
C ALA A 210 37.49 29.94 50.10
N ASP A 211 38.14 28.79 49.94
CA ASP A 211 39.19 28.32 50.85
C ASP A 211 40.42 29.24 50.83
N SER A 212 40.81 29.72 49.64
CA SER A 212 41.94 30.66 49.48
C SER A 212 41.67 32.04 50.12
N ALA A 213 40.41 32.51 50.05
CA ALA A 213 40.00 33.75 50.71
C ALA A 213 39.94 33.61 52.23
N ALA A 214 39.45 32.46 52.74
CA ALA A 214 39.41 32.18 54.17
C ALA A 214 40.83 32.09 54.78
N ASP A 215 41.77 31.42 54.10
CA ASP A 215 43.15 31.28 54.55
C ASP A 215 43.91 32.63 54.55
N SER A 216 43.56 33.52 53.60
CA SER A 216 44.13 34.88 53.52
C SER A 216 43.64 35.79 54.66
N ILE A 217 42.37 35.68 55.06
CA ILE A 217 41.82 36.42 56.20
C ILE A 217 42.44 35.90 57.51
N GLN A 218 42.63 34.59 57.63
CA GLN A 218 43.21 33.99 58.84
C GLN A 218 44.70 34.32 59.01
N LYS A 219 45.47 34.46 57.91
CA LYS A 219 46.85 34.94 57.94
C LYS A 219 47.00 36.41 58.32
N MET A 220 45.99 37.26 58.06
CA MET A 220 45.99 38.68 58.45
C MET A 220 45.64 38.90 59.93
N LEU A 221 45.05 37.90 60.59
CA LEU A 221 44.59 37.95 61.99
C LEU A 221 45.60 37.35 63.00
N LYS A 222 46.77 36.91 62.53
CA LYS A 222 47.86 36.36 63.36
C LYS A 222 49.10 37.24 63.24
#